data_AF-A0A1H0TFA4-F1
#
_entry.id   AF-A0A1H0TFA4-F1
#
_cell.length_a   1.000
_cell.length_b   1.000
_cell.length_c   1.000
_cell.angle_alpha   90.00
_cell.angle_beta   90.00
_cell.angle_gamma   90.00
#
_symmetry.space_group_name_H-M   'P 1'
#
loop_
_entity.id
_entity.type
_entity.pdbx_description
1 polymer ?
#
loop_
_entity_poly.entity_id
_entity_poly.type
_entity_poly.pdbx_seq_one_letter_code
_entity_poly.pdbx_strand_id
1 'polypeptide(L)'
;MTPPEHPPTGPRAAAARPAPLPPPPASAAYAERPLAVPAAAPAHAAPGAPAPAADAGWAGTAAAGQDLAGRGATSARATVGGLATAAPDAAVRAAAAAQARARAAAEREDGAPLAAAGAARRRPTPGDPRPRRRTRPGGLRPGQVVAVEVALVAGLVAHRQPWPVLLPVAVAVVLVLGLALARWSGRWAYQWAGLRLRHGVARRRRELPADATLPGTADALLDAVVHGGWLDQLDLDGVPAALWVHEGGLSVAVEVTATADRPYLTRSTALPPITSLLPAADEGGTRFTLQVLEQTHPAGLGEGPAALSYRELTGGAVPAATRCWVALQVLRGSDDETADLRTDLTNAARRVVRRLRKAGVRAVPLAPEDAVTGLLGLLGDAPAPPGAATRERWASWSAGTHRCVTAALDLPADHADDLPAALAELRGRARASGVTTMLAVAARRGDDGVVDVQVTLRAALPGGTDLPAGLTGPVGRGVLRRLDGQQRSGVAATLPLGGFLR
;
A
#
# COMPACT_ATOMS: atom_id res chain seq x y z
N MET A 1 -23.86 -36.03 -58.90
CA MET A 1 -24.10 -35.04 -57.83
C MET A 1 -23.17 -33.88 -58.05
N THR A 2 -23.69 -32.84 -58.70
CA THR A 2 -23.00 -31.59 -59.07
C THR A 2 -23.20 -30.55 -57.96
N PRO A 3 -22.19 -29.73 -57.63
CA PRO A 3 -22.32 -28.70 -56.60
C PRO A 3 -23.07 -27.46 -57.14
N PRO A 4 -23.74 -26.67 -56.28
CA PRO A 4 -24.53 -25.53 -56.71
C PRO A 4 -23.66 -24.28 -56.96
N GLU A 5 -23.96 -23.59 -58.06
CA GLU A 5 -23.41 -22.29 -58.45
C GLU A 5 -23.84 -21.17 -57.49
N HIS A 6 -22.88 -20.32 -57.10
CA HIS A 6 -23.15 -19.06 -56.42
C HIS A 6 -23.43 -17.93 -57.42
N PRO A 7 -24.42 -17.05 -57.16
CA PRO A 7 -24.73 -15.93 -58.04
C PRO A 7 -23.75 -14.75 -57.87
N PRO A 8 -23.54 -13.93 -58.92
CA PRO A 8 -22.57 -12.85 -58.91
C PRO A 8 -23.03 -11.63 -58.08
N THR A 9 -22.12 -11.15 -57.24
CA THR A 9 -22.21 -9.89 -56.48
C THR A 9 -22.12 -8.67 -57.40
N GLY A 10 -23.16 -7.83 -57.37
CA GLY A 10 -23.19 -6.53 -58.05
C GLY A 10 -22.28 -5.45 -57.41
N PRO A 11 -22.00 -4.35 -58.12
CA PRO A 11 -21.02 -3.35 -57.73
C PRO A 11 -21.47 -2.50 -56.55
N ARG A 12 -20.57 -2.36 -55.57
CA ARG A 12 -20.71 -1.52 -54.36
C ARG A 12 -20.66 -0.04 -54.74
N ALA A 13 -21.73 0.69 -54.43
CA ALA A 13 -21.78 2.15 -54.56
C ALA A 13 -20.74 2.82 -53.65
N ALA A 14 -19.91 3.69 -54.22
CA ALA A 14 -18.92 4.49 -53.52
C ALA A 14 -19.60 5.57 -52.69
N ALA A 15 -19.49 5.48 -51.35
CA ALA A 15 -19.95 6.50 -50.43
C ALA A 15 -19.05 7.75 -50.53
N ALA A 16 -19.67 8.89 -50.84
CA ALA A 16 -19.02 10.19 -50.92
C ALA A 16 -18.43 10.60 -49.56
N ARG A 17 -17.17 11.06 -49.57
CA ARG A 17 -16.50 11.64 -48.40
C ARG A 17 -17.17 12.99 -48.04
N PRO A 18 -17.56 13.22 -46.77
CA PRO A 18 -18.02 14.54 -46.34
C PRO A 18 -16.87 15.55 -46.36
N ALA A 19 -17.18 16.78 -46.77
CA ALA A 19 -16.25 17.89 -46.85
C ALA A 19 -15.73 18.33 -45.46
N PRO A 20 -14.48 18.81 -45.37
CA PRO A 20 -13.90 19.27 -44.11
C PRO A 20 -14.56 20.57 -43.62
N LEU A 21 -14.83 20.64 -42.31
CA LEU A 21 -15.34 21.81 -41.60
C LEU A 21 -14.31 22.95 -41.60
N PRO A 22 -14.75 24.22 -41.68
CA PRO A 22 -13.86 25.37 -41.59
C PRO A 22 -13.28 25.56 -40.17
N PRO A 23 -12.06 26.12 -40.05
CA PRO A 23 -11.42 26.35 -38.76
C PRO A 23 -12.14 27.46 -37.96
N PRO A 24 -12.12 27.39 -36.61
CA PRO A 24 -12.71 28.40 -35.75
C PRO A 24 -11.94 29.73 -35.84
N PRO A 25 -12.62 30.88 -35.62
CA PRO A 25 -11.97 32.19 -35.65
C PRO A 25 -10.96 32.34 -34.52
N ALA A 26 -9.83 32.97 -34.85
CA ALA A 26 -8.77 33.30 -33.91
C ALA A 26 -9.28 34.20 -32.79
N SER A 27 -9.22 33.71 -31.55
CA SER A 27 -9.52 34.46 -30.34
C SER A 27 -8.52 35.61 -30.17
N ALA A 28 -9.06 36.83 -30.19
CA ALA A 28 -8.34 38.06 -29.98
C ALA A 28 -7.65 38.09 -28.60
N ALA A 29 -6.42 38.58 -28.60
CA ALA A 29 -5.60 38.80 -27.43
C ALA A 29 -6.29 39.76 -26.44
N TYR A 30 -6.56 39.28 -25.22
CA TYR A 30 -6.88 40.14 -24.09
C TYR A 30 -5.59 40.84 -23.66
N ALA A 31 -5.51 42.14 -23.91
CA ALA A 31 -4.50 43.01 -23.31
C ALA A 31 -4.87 43.23 -21.84
N GLU A 32 -3.98 42.80 -20.93
CA GLU A 32 -4.09 43.05 -19.50
C GLU A 32 -3.97 44.55 -19.22
N ARG A 33 -4.99 45.11 -18.57
CA ARG A 33 -5.04 46.50 -18.10
C ARG A 33 -4.77 46.47 -16.59
N PRO A 34 -3.69 47.08 -16.08
CA PRO A 34 -3.40 47.03 -14.65
C PRO A 34 -4.40 47.90 -13.87
N LEU A 35 -5.09 47.29 -12.91
CA LEU A 35 -5.98 47.94 -11.97
C LEU A 35 -5.16 48.61 -10.85
N ALA A 36 -5.27 49.92 -10.73
CA ALA A 36 -4.71 50.69 -9.64
C ALA A 36 -5.48 50.42 -8.34
N VAL A 37 -4.76 50.06 -7.28
CA VAL A 37 -5.28 49.92 -5.91
C VAL A 37 -5.22 51.30 -5.23
N PRO A 38 -6.35 51.87 -4.76
CA PRO A 38 -6.30 53.09 -3.96
C PRO A 38 -5.87 52.79 -2.52
N ALA A 39 -4.95 53.61 -2.01
CA ALA A 39 -4.46 53.58 -0.64
C ALA A 39 -5.55 53.94 0.37
N ALA A 40 -5.70 53.12 1.42
CA ALA A 40 -6.58 53.41 2.55
C ALA A 40 -5.89 54.35 3.55
N ALA A 41 -6.59 55.42 3.90
CA ALA A 41 -6.23 56.40 4.92
C ALA A 41 -6.44 55.85 6.36
N PRO A 42 -5.79 56.44 7.38
CA PRO A 42 -5.78 55.90 8.75
C PRO A 42 -7.05 56.27 9.51
N ALA A 43 -7.62 55.32 10.25
CA ALA A 43 -8.75 55.56 11.14
C ALA A 43 -8.27 55.92 12.56
N HIS A 44 -8.87 56.99 13.08
CA HIS A 44 -8.67 57.59 14.38
C HIS A 44 -9.00 56.67 15.57
N ALA A 45 -8.25 56.89 16.65
CA ALA A 45 -8.48 56.39 18.00
C ALA A 45 -9.68 57.10 18.69
N ALA A 46 -10.37 56.36 19.57
CA ALA A 46 -11.25 56.89 20.61
C ALA A 46 -11.32 55.89 21.81
N PRO A 47 -11.69 56.34 23.03
CA PRO A 47 -10.97 55.97 24.26
C PRO A 47 -11.71 55.05 25.24
N GLY A 48 -10.92 54.32 26.04
CA GLY A 48 -10.99 54.17 27.51
C GLY A 48 -12.25 53.63 28.21
N ALA A 49 -12.10 52.48 28.88
CA ALA A 49 -12.73 52.16 30.19
C ALA A 49 -12.06 50.89 30.80
N PRO A 50 -12.12 50.69 32.14
CA PRO A 50 -10.96 50.25 32.92
C PRO A 50 -10.92 48.76 33.31
N ALA A 51 -9.73 48.35 33.73
CA ALA A 51 -9.38 47.05 34.32
C ALA A 51 -9.98 46.81 35.71
N PRO A 52 -10.06 45.54 36.15
CA PRO A 52 -9.88 45.19 37.54
C PRO A 52 -8.53 44.49 37.76
N ALA A 53 -7.84 44.96 38.79
CA ALA A 53 -6.68 44.31 39.40
C ALA A 53 -7.11 43.08 40.20
N ALA A 54 -6.26 42.05 40.20
CA ALA A 54 -6.15 41.12 41.32
C ALA A 54 -4.73 40.54 41.35
N ASP A 55 -4.07 40.88 42.45
CA ASP A 55 -2.78 40.43 42.94
C ASP A 55 -2.77 38.96 43.39
N ALA A 56 -1.56 38.52 43.78
CA ALA A 56 -1.15 37.27 44.40
C ALA A 56 -0.79 36.17 43.38
N GLY A 57 0.48 35.86 43.10
CA GLY A 57 1.65 35.91 43.96
C GLY A 57 2.01 34.48 44.34
N TRP A 58 3.15 33.99 43.83
CA TRP A 58 3.99 33.01 44.53
C TRP A 58 5.41 33.12 43.96
N ALA A 59 6.26 33.78 44.73
CA ALA A 59 7.71 33.74 44.63
C ALA A 59 8.19 32.32 45.00
N GLY A 60 9.17 31.76 44.29
CA GLY A 60 10.58 31.82 44.69
C GLY A 60 11.00 30.42 45.18
N THR A 61 12.00 29.74 44.64
CA THR A 61 13.45 30.02 44.76
C THR A 61 14.15 28.94 43.93
N ALA A 62 15.04 29.26 42.98
CA ALA A 62 16.43 29.70 43.13
C ALA A 62 17.39 28.61 43.63
N ALA A 63 18.30 28.18 42.74
CA ALA A 63 19.75 27.99 42.96
C ALA A 63 20.33 27.39 41.66
N ALA A 64 21.05 28.19 40.88
CA ALA A 64 22.52 28.28 40.88
C ALA A 64 23.14 27.20 39.97
N GLY A 65 24.01 27.49 39.01
CA GLY A 65 24.75 28.68 38.67
C GLY A 65 26.00 28.26 37.89
N GLN A 66 26.63 29.24 37.25
CA GLN A 66 28.00 29.24 36.68
C GLN A 66 28.14 28.88 35.19
N ASP A 67 28.01 29.92 34.37
CA ASP A 67 29.11 30.63 33.69
C ASP A 67 30.40 29.84 33.40
N LEU A 68 30.81 29.84 32.12
CA LEU A 68 31.92 30.69 31.68
C LEU A 68 32.10 30.68 30.16
N ALA A 69 31.91 31.88 29.59
CA ALA A 69 32.76 32.56 28.62
C ALA A 69 33.23 31.87 27.32
N GLY A 70 33.10 32.63 26.22
CA GLY A 70 34.24 32.77 25.32
C GLY A 70 33.97 33.03 23.84
N ARG A 71 33.50 34.26 23.54
CA ARG A 71 33.93 35.13 22.42
C ARG A 71 34.16 34.52 21.02
N GLY A 72 33.48 35.12 20.05
CA GLY A 72 33.90 35.09 18.64
C GLY A 72 32.93 35.78 17.69
N ALA A 73 32.61 37.06 17.94
CA ALA A 73 31.89 37.88 16.99
C ALA A 73 32.87 38.50 15.99
N THR A 74 32.61 38.32 14.69
CA THR A 74 32.96 39.33 13.68
C THR A 74 31.83 39.44 12.67
N SER A 75 31.18 40.60 12.78
CA SER A 75 30.26 41.22 11.85
C SER A 75 30.88 41.49 10.49
N ALA A 76 30.12 41.26 9.42
CA ALA A 76 30.25 41.99 8.16
C ALA A 76 28.86 42.39 7.67
N ARG A 77 28.67 43.69 7.49
CA ARG A 77 27.46 44.39 7.05
C ARG A 77 27.78 45.05 5.71
N ALA A 78 26.73 45.26 4.91
CA ALA A 78 26.67 45.87 3.56
C ALA A 78 27.04 44.89 2.43
N THR A 79 26.29 44.80 1.32
CA THR A 79 25.83 45.92 0.48
C THR A 79 24.56 45.56 -0.30
N VAL A 80 23.70 46.57 -0.50
CA VAL A 80 22.60 46.59 -1.48
C VAL A 80 23.18 46.77 -2.89
N GLY A 81 22.74 45.97 -3.87
CA GLY A 81 23.05 46.15 -5.28
C GLY A 81 22.44 45.04 -6.14
N GLY A 82 21.55 45.40 -7.06
CA GLY A 82 20.73 44.47 -7.84
C GLY A 82 21.43 43.78 -9.02
N LEU A 83 20.57 43.13 -9.83
CA LEU A 83 20.79 42.37 -11.07
C LEU A 83 21.01 40.86 -10.89
N ALA A 84 19.96 40.08 -11.20
CA ALA A 84 19.99 39.03 -12.24
C ALA A 84 18.68 38.22 -12.24
N THR A 85 17.67 38.73 -12.93
CA THR A 85 16.59 37.91 -13.53
C THR A 85 17.18 37.11 -14.70
N ALA A 86 17.70 35.91 -14.44
CA ALA A 86 18.07 34.94 -15.48
C ALA A 86 18.24 33.52 -14.90
N ALA A 87 17.14 32.82 -14.60
CA ALA A 87 17.23 31.41 -14.20
C ALA A 87 16.04 30.46 -14.51
N PRO A 88 15.07 30.74 -15.43
CA PRO A 88 14.17 29.68 -15.91
C PRO A 88 14.73 28.90 -17.12
N ASP A 89 15.67 29.46 -17.89
CA ASP A 89 16.13 28.87 -19.16
C ASP A 89 17.09 27.68 -19.02
N ALA A 90 17.74 27.50 -17.87
CA ALA A 90 18.66 26.37 -17.68
C ALA A 90 17.89 25.05 -17.44
N ALA A 91 16.79 25.10 -16.69
CA ALA A 91 15.95 23.93 -16.40
C ALA A 91 15.19 23.45 -17.64
N VAL A 92 14.67 24.38 -18.46
CA VAL A 92 13.96 24.06 -19.71
C VAL A 92 14.91 23.45 -20.75
N ARG A 93 16.15 23.95 -20.85
CA ARG A 93 17.17 23.38 -21.74
C ARG A 93 17.64 21.99 -21.31
N ALA A 94 17.75 21.74 -20.00
CA ALA A 94 18.07 20.41 -19.46
C ALA A 94 16.95 19.39 -19.74
N ALA A 95 15.69 19.78 -19.60
CA ALA A 95 14.53 18.93 -19.93
C ALA A 95 14.46 18.60 -21.43
N ALA A 96 14.69 19.59 -22.30
CA ALA A 96 14.71 19.38 -23.74
C ALA A 96 15.85 18.44 -24.20
N ALA A 97 17.04 18.57 -23.59
CA ALA A 97 18.17 17.68 -23.87
C ALA A 97 17.92 16.23 -23.41
N ALA A 98 17.23 16.03 -22.28
CA ALA A 98 16.84 14.70 -21.83
C ALA A 98 15.81 14.05 -22.78
N GLN A 99 14.85 14.82 -23.27
CA GLN A 99 13.82 14.34 -24.19
C GLN A 99 14.39 14.01 -25.58
N ALA A 100 15.39 14.76 -26.05
CA ALA A 100 16.11 14.45 -27.29
C ALA A 100 16.93 13.15 -27.19
N ARG A 101 17.56 12.88 -26.02
CA ARG A 101 18.28 11.62 -25.78
C ARG A 101 17.34 10.41 -25.70
N ALA A 102 16.16 10.58 -25.10
CA ALA A 102 15.14 9.53 -25.06
C ALA A 102 14.62 9.16 -26.45
N ARG A 103 14.40 10.14 -27.33
CA ARG A 103 14.00 9.90 -28.73
C ARG A 103 15.10 9.21 -29.53
N ALA A 104 16.35 9.64 -29.38
CA ALA A 104 17.49 9.00 -30.04
C ALA A 104 17.83 7.59 -29.51
N ALA A 105 17.32 7.23 -28.32
CA ALA A 105 17.40 5.86 -27.80
C ALA A 105 16.29 4.98 -28.39
N ALA A 106 15.06 5.50 -28.48
CA ALA A 106 13.93 4.80 -29.10
C ALA A 106 14.16 4.51 -30.60
N GLU A 107 14.76 5.44 -31.34
CA GLU A 107 15.08 5.24 -32.77
C GLU A 107 16.19 4.21 -33.02
N ARG A 108 16.97 3.81 -31.99
CA ARG A 108 17.98 2.75 -32.11
C ARG A 108 17.45 1.35 -31.85
N GLU A 109 16.26 1.20 -31.25
CA GLU A 109 15.69 -0.11 -30.90
C GLU A 109 14.88 -0.76 -32.04
N ASP A 110 14.47 0.00 -33.06
CA ASP A 110 13.67 -0.52 -34.20
C ASP A 110 14.48 -1.31 -35.25
N GLY A 111 15.77 -1.59 -35.02
CA GLY A 111 16.69 -2.09 -36.05
C GLY A 111 17.31 -3.48 -35.85
N ALA A 112 17.07 -4.20 -34.75
CA ALA A 112 17.80 -5.45 -34.48
C ALA A 112 16.87 -6.63 -34.13
N PRO A 113 16.83 -7.71 -34.94
CA PRO A 113 16.12 -8.92 -34.57
C PRO A 113 16.87 -9.63 -33.43
N LEU A 114 16.35 -9.51 -32.20
CA LEU A 114 16.82 -10.21 -31.01
C LEU A 114 16.48 -11.70 -31.10
N ALA A 115 17.32 -12.44 -31.83
CA ALA A 115 17.35 -13.89 -31.81
C ALA A 115 17.87 -14.38 -30.43
N ALA A 116 16.96 -14.97 -29.66
CA ALA A 116 17.16 -16.10 -28.75
C ALA A 116 18.56 -16.25 -28.10
N ALA A 117 18.81 -15.50 -27.03
CA ALA A 117 19.79 -15.87 -26.00
C ALA A 117 19.06 -16.12 -24.66
N GLY A 118 18.13 -17.06 -24.68
CA GLY A 118 17.44 -17.55 -23.49
C GLY A 118 18.36 -18.46 -22.68
N ALA A 119 19.21 -17.88 -21.84
CA ALA A 119 19.86 -18.63 -20.77
C ALA A 119 18.76 -19.20 -19.87
N ALA A 120 18.56 -20.52 -19.93
CA ALA A 120 17.60 -21.25 -19.13
C ALA A 120 17.93 -21.11 -17.63
N ARG A 121 17.39 -20.06 -17.01
CA ARG A 121 17.36 -19.92 -15.55
C ARG A 121 16.62 -21.13 -15.00
N ARG A 122 17.32 -21.99 -14.25
CA ARG A 122 16.70 -23.10 -13.51
C ARG A 122 15.65 -22.52 -12.56
N ARG A 123 14.38 -22.66 -12.95
CA ARG A 123 13.22 -22.28 -12.15
C ARG A 123 13.17 -23.19 -10.91
N PRO A 124 13.16 -22.66 -9.69
CA PRO A 124 12.98 -23.49 -8.50
C PRO A 124 11.58 -24.12 -8.52
N THR A 125 11.51 -25.41 -8.27
CA THR A 125 10.25 -26.16 -8.13
C THR A 125 9.51 -25.67 -6.88
N PRO A 126 8.26 -25.19 -6.98
CA PRO A 126 7.49 -24.74 -5.82
C PRO A 126 7.24 -25.89 -4.84
N GLY A 127 7.43 -25.65 -3.54
CA GLY A 127 7.11 -26.63 -2.50
C GLY A 127 5.60 -26.71 -2.22
N ASP A 128 5.15 -27.85 -1.72
CA ASP A 128 3.73 -28.13 -1.45
C ASP A 128 3.09 -27.11 -0.48
N PRO A 129 1.95 -26.50 -0.85
CA PRO A 129 1.24 -25.57 0.02
C PRO A 129 0.56 -26.33 1.17
N ARG A 130 1.04 -26.13 2.40
CA ARG A 130 0.39 -26.69 3.59
C ARG A 130 -1.00 -26.07 3.80
N PRO A 131 -2.07 -26.86 3.94
CA PRO A 131 -3.41 -26.34 4.18
C PRO A 131 -3.48 -25.65 5.55
N ARG A 132 -3.77 -24.36 5.55
CA ARG A 132 -3.89 -23.58 6.79
C ARG A 132 -5.31 -23.60 7.32
N ARG A 133 -5.49 -24.25 8.46
CA ARG A 133 -6.73 -24.24 9.24
C ARG A 133 -7.10 -22.82 9.65
N ARG A 134 -8.31 -22.39 9.24
CA ARG A 134 -9.01 -21.20 9.73
C ARG A 134 -9.02 -21.23 11.26
N THR A 135 -8.45 -20.20 11.89
CA THR A 135 -8.52 -20.04 13.34
C THR A 135 -9.77 -19.24 13.67
N ARG A 136 -10.85 -19.93 14.08
CA ARG A 136 -12.04 -19.26 14.61
C ARG A 136 -11.63 -18.42 15.83
N PRO A 137 -11.93 -17.11 15.88
CA PRO A 137 -11.70 -16.30 17.06
C PRO A 137 -12.72 -16.72 18.13
N GLY A 138 -12.24 -17.17 19.28
CA GLY A 138 -13.07 -17.35 20.49
C GLY A 138 -13.26 -18.77 20.99
N GLY A 139 -12.96 -19.80 20.20
CA GLY A 139 -13.01 -21.19 20.68
C GLY A 139 -11.74 -21.56 21.47
N LEU A 140 -11.90 -22.11 22.68
CA LEU A 140 -10.83 -22.87 23.33
C LEU A 140 -10.41 -23.98 22.37
N ARG A 141 -9.13 -24.01 22.01
CA ARG A 141 -8.61 -25.09 21.17
C ARG A 141 -8.57 -26.38 21.98
N PRO A 142 -8.79 -27.56 21.36
CA PRO A 142 -8.65 -28.83 22.05
C PRO A 142 -7.32 -28.95 22.79
N GLY A 143 -6.22 -28.45 22.18
CA GLY A 143 -4.91 -28.41 22.83
C GLY A 143 -4.81 -27.50 24.06
N GLN A 144 -5.61 -26.44 24.19
CA GLN A 144 -5.67 -25.65 25.42
C GLN A 144 -6.34 -26.44 26.54
N VAL A 145 -7.42 -27.17 26.25
CA VAL A 145 -8.11 -28.02 27.23
C VAL A 145 -7.16 -29.10 27.74
N VAL A 146 -6.50 -29.83 26.82
CA VAL A 146 -5.49 -30.84 27.18
C VAL A 146 -4.34 -30.24 27.99
N ALA A 147 -3.84 -29.05 27.62
CA ALA A 147 -2.76 -28.40 28.37
C ALA A 147 -3.19 -28.03 29.80
N VAL A 148 -4.43 -27.56 29.99
CA VAL A 148 -4.99 -27.26 31.31
C VAL A 148 -5.14 -28.54 32.13
N GLU A 149 -5.70 -29.60 31.55
CA GLU A 149 -5.85 -30.91 32.23
C GLU A 149 -4.49 -31.48 32.68
N VAL A 150 -3.50 -31.50 31.78
CA VAL A 150 -2.14 -31.97 32.08
C VAL A 150 -1.50 -31.13 33.20
N ALA A 151 -1.68 -29.81 33.18
CA ALA A 151 -1.16 -28.93 34.22
C ALA A 151 -1.81 -29.21 35.59
N LEU A 152 -3.12 -29.43 35.62
CA LEU A 152 -3.84 -29.78 36.86
C LEU A 152 -3.39 -31.14 37.40
N VAL A 153 -3.25 -32.15 36.55
CA VAL A 153 -2.77 -33.49 36.94
C VAL A 153 -1.33 -33.43 37.46
N ALA A 154 -0.44 -32.72 36.76
CA ALA A 154 0.96 -32.56 37.19
C ALA A 154 1.05 -31.86 38.56
N GLY A 155 0.25 -30.81 38.79
CA GLY A 155 0.16 -30.14 40.08
C GLY A 155 -0.32 -31.07 41.20
N LEU A 156 -1.34 -31.89 40.93
CA LEU A 156 -1.89 -32.85 41.90
C LEU A 156 -0.89 -33.94 42.27
N VAL A 157 -0.17 -34.50 41.29
CA VAL A 157 0.87 -35.51 41.51
C VAL A 157 2.05 -34.94 42.29
N ALA A 158 2.45 -33.70 42.00
CA ALA A 158 3.59 -33.06 42.65
C ALA A 158 3.30 -32.57 44.09
N HIS A 159 2.03 -32.39 44.49
CA HIS A 159 1.69 -31.80 45.79
C HIS A 159 2.25 -32.55 47.01
N ARG A 160 2.52 -33.86 46.87
CA ARG A 160 3.13 -34.69 47.94
C ARG A 160 4.65 -34.88 47.82
N GLN A 161 5.29 -34.24 46.84
CA GLN A 161 6.72 -34.34 46.58
C GLN A 161 7.51 -33.33 47.43
N PRO A 162 8.82 -33.57 47.68
CA PRO A 162 9.65 -32.62 48.41
C PRO A 162 9.80 -31.29 47.65
N TRP A 163 10.08 -30.22 48.39
CA TRP A 163 10.19 -28.84 47.87
C TRP A 163 11.01 -28.67 46.58
N PRO A 164 12.17 -29.34 46.39
CA PRO A 164 12.95 -29.22 45.15
C PRO A 164 12.21 -29.71 43.90
N VAL A 165 11.22 -30.60 44.04
CA VAL A 165 10.39 -31.10 42.93
C VAL A 165 9.10 -30.29 42.82
N LEU A 166 8.48 -29.95 43.95
CA LEU A 166 7.22 -29.20 43.98
C LEU A 166 7.36 -27.81 43.33
N LEU A 167 8.42 -27.07 43.66
CA LEU A 167 8.63 -25.70 43.19
C LEU A 167 8.70 -25.58 41.64
N PRO A 168 9.56 -26.34 40.92
CA PRO A 168 9.62 -26.23 39.46
C PRO A 168 8.31 -26.69 38.80
N VAL A 169 7.63 -27.71 39.33
CA VAL A 169 6.34 -28.16 38.80
C VAL A 169 5.27 -27.09 38.99
N ALA A 170 5.18 -26.49 40.18
CA ALA A 170 4.24 -25.39 40.44
C ALA A 170 4.46 -24.21 39.48
N VAL A 171 5.72 -23.82 39.26
CA VAL A 171 6.06 -22.76 38.29
C VAL A 171 5.64 -23.14 36.87
N ALA A 172 5.91 -24.38 36.43
CA ALA A 172 5.51 -24.87 35.12
C ALA A 172 3.98 -24.88 34.95
N VAL A 173 3.24 -25.31 35.96
CA VAL A 173 1.77 -25.30 35.97
C VAL A 173 1.23 -23.88 35.83
N VAL A 174 1.72 -22.94 36.64
CA VAL A 174 1.31 -21.52 36.55
C VAL A 174 1.63 -20.94 35.17
N LEU A 175 2.79 -21.26 34.60
CA LEU A 175 3.18 -20.78 33.28
C LEU A 175 2.31 -21.37 32.16
N VAL A 176 2.00 -22.67 32.21
CA VAL A 176 1.11 -23.33 31.23
C VAL A 176 -0.30 -22.77 31.33
N LEU A 177 -0.85 -22.65 32.54
CA LEU A 177 -2.18 -22.07 32.75
C LEU A 177 -2.22 -20.61 32.32
N GLY A 178 -1.19 -19.83 32.66
CA GLY A 178 -1.03 -18.45 32.21
C GLY A 178 -1.00 -18.35 30.68
N LEU A 179 -0.22 -19.18 29.99
CA LEU A 179 -0.17 -19.19 28.52
C LEU A 179 -1.50 -19.64 27.89
N ALA A 180 -2.17 -20.63 28.50
CA ALA A 180 -3.41 -21.20 27.99
C ALA A 180 -4.61 -20.28 28.20
N LEU A 181 -4.68 -19.57 29.33
CA LEU A 181 -5.87 -18.83 29.78
C LEU A 181 -5.70 -17.30 29.70
N ALA A 182 -4.48 -16.75 29.74
CA ALA A 182 -4.33 -15.30 29.69
C ALA A 182 -4.58 -14.77 28.28
N ARG A 183 -5.35 -13.68 28.21
CA ARG A 183 -5.67 -12.95 26.97
C ARG A 183 -5.11 -11.54 27.08
N TRP A 184 -4.11 -11.24 26.26
CA TRP A 184 -3.47 -9.91 26.20
C TRP A 184 -3.79 -9.24 24.87
N SER A 185 -4.46 -8.08 24.94
CA SER A 185 -4.89 -7.30 23.76
C SER A 185 -5.67 -8.17 22.78
N GLY A 186 -6.63 -8.97 23.21
CA GLY A 186 -7.44 -9.78 22.28
C GLY A 186 -6.72 -10.95 21.59
N ARG A 187 -5.47 -11.26 21.95
CA ARG A 187 -4.77 -12.49 21.56
C ARG A 187 -4.46 -13.31 22.80
N TRP A 188 -4.44 -14.64 22.68
CA TRP A 188 -4.05 -15.50 23.80
C TRP A 188 -2.53 -15.45 24.03
N ALA A 189 -2.08 -15.58 25.27
CA ALA A 189 -0.66 -15.50 25.62
C ALA A 189 0.20 -16.54 24.89
N TYR A 190 -0.30 -17.76 24.68
CA TYR A 190 0.38 -18.76 23.84
C TYR A 190 0.57 -18.31 22.38
N GLN A 191 -0.34 -17.49 21.83
CA GLN A 191 -0.20 -16.95 20.47
C GLN A 191 0.93 -15.92 20.42
N TRP A 192 1.04 -15.08 21.45
CA TRP A 192 2.16 -14.16 21.60
C TRP A 192 3.49 -14.89 21.77
N ALA A 193 3.51 -15.95 22.59
CA ALA A 193 4.70 -16.78 22.76
C ALA A 193 5.13 -17.45 21.45
N GLY A 194 4.20 -18.09 20.73
CA GLY A 194 4.47 -18.68 19.42
C GLY A 194 4.93 -17.65 18.39
N LEU A 195 4.37 -16.43 18.43
CA LEU A 195 4.77 -15.35 17.54
C LEU A 195 6.18 -14.83 17.86
N ARG A 196 6.51 -14.64 19.15
CA ARG A 196 7.85 -14.27 19.60
C ARG A 196 8.87 -15.34 19.26
N LEU A 197 8.55 -16.62 19.48
CA LEU A 197 9.44 -17.73 19.15
C LEU A 197 9.70 -17.79 17.65
N ARG A 198 8.64 -17.74 16.83
CA ARG A 198 8.77 -17.73 15.36
C ARG A 198 9.58 -16.53 14.88
N HIS A 199 9.33 -15.34 15.43
CA HIS A 199 10.09 -14.13 15.12
C HIS A 199 11.56 -14.22 15.58
N GLY A 200 11.82 -14.94 16.68
CA GLY A 200 13.15 -15.21 17.21
C GLY A 200 13.97 -16.10 16.28
N VAL A 201 13.35 -17.15 15.73
CA VAL A 201 13.99 -18.18 14.88
C VAL A 201 14.06 -17.79 13.40
N ALA A 202 13.13 -16.96 12.91
CA ALA A 202 13.10 -16.57 11.49
C ALA A 202 14.33 -15.74 11.09
N ARG A 203 14.86 -15.98 9.87
CA ARG A 203 15.86 -15.10 9.26
C ARG A 203 15.22 -13.73 8.99
N ARG A 204 15.57 -12.74 9.81
CA ARG A 204 14.98 -11.40 9.80
C ARG A 204 15.62 -10.45 8.81
N ARG A 205 16.80 -10.75 8.28
CA ARG A 205 17.51 -9.91 7.31
C ARG A 205 17.77 -10.72 6.05
N ARG A 206 17.45 -10.15 4.89
CA ARG A 206 17.82 -10.67 3.58
C ARG A 206 18.49 -9.57 2.79
N GLU A 207 19.69 -9.85 2.30
CA GLU A 207 20.42 -8.96 1.41
C GLU A 207 19.85 -9.09 0.01
N LEU A 208 19.68 -7.95 -0.66
CA LEU A 208 19.31 -7.91 -2.06
C LEU A 208 20.62 -7.97 -2.87
N PRO A 209 20.62 -8.65 -4.02
CA PRO A 209 21.81 -8.74 -4.87
C PRO A 209 22.24 -7.34 -5.31
N ALA A 210 23.51 -6.98 -5.10
CA ALA A 210 24.04 -5.65 -5.43
C ALA A 210 24.12 -5.40 -6.95
N ASP A 211 24.34 -6.46 -7.73
CA ASP A 211 24.57 -6.40 -9.19
C ASP A 211 23.34 -6.82 -10.01
N ALA A 212 22.15 -6.88 -9.40
CA ALA A 212 20.93 -7.24 -10.12
C ALA A 212 20.41 -6.08 -10.97
N THR A 213 19.88 -6.40 -12.15
CA THR A 213 19.06 -5.49 -12.95
C THR A 213 17.83 -5.02 -12.14
N LEU A 214 17.18 -3.93 -12.56
CA LEU A 214 15.97 -3.44 -11.88
C LEU A 214 14.88 -4.53 -11.71
N PRO A 215 14.55 -5.34 -12.74
CA PRO A 215 13.62 -6.47 -12.57
C PRO A 215 14.16 -7.54 -11.62
N GLY A 216 15.45 -7.86 -11.67
CA GLY A 216 16.06 -8.83 -10.76
C GLY A 216 16.05 -8.39 -9.30
N THR A 217 16.21 -7.09 -9.05
CA THR A 217 16.08 -6.50 -7.71
C THR A 217 14.63 -6.53 -7.23
N ALA A 218 13.68 -6.27 -8.12
CA ALA A 218 12.25 -6.40 -7.84
C ALA A 218 11.89 -7.85 -7.48
N ASP A 219 12.37 -8.84 -8.23
CA ASP A 219 12.17 -10.27 -7.92
C ASP A 219 12.78 -10.65 -6.56
N ALA A 220 14.02 -10.22 -6.28
CA ALA A 220 14.65 -10.48 -4.99
C ALA A 220 13.91 -9.84 -3.81
N LEU A 221 13.35 -8.65 -4.03
CA LEU A 221 12.51 -7.96 -3.05
C LEU A 221 11.17 -8.67 -2.86
N LEU A 222 10.56 -9.16 -3.94
CA LEU A 222 9.33 -9.93 -3.87
C LEU A 222 9.56 -11.25 -3.13
N ASP A 223 10.62 -11.99 -3.43
CA ASP A 223 11.02 -13.21 -2.71
C ASP A 223 11.25 -12.94 -1.21
N ALA A 224 11.89 -11.81 -0.88
CA ALA A 224 12.12 -11.40 0.49
C ALA A 224 10.82 -11.16 1.28
N VAL A 225 9.76 -10.70 0.62
CA VAL A 225 8.44 -10.47 1.22
C VAL A 225 7.60 -11.75 1.23
N VAL A 226 7.50 -12.43 0.08
CA VAL A 226 6.77 -13.68 -0.14
C VAL A 226 7.72 -14.71 -0.71
N HIS A 227 7.88 -15.83 -0.02
CA HIS A 227 8.83 -16.88 -0.43
C HIS A 227 8.52 -17.37 -1.85
N GLY A 228 9.57 -17.45 -2.67
CA GLY A 228 9.48 -17.86 -4.07
C GLY A 228 8.65 -16.92 -4.91
N GLY A 229 8.60 -15.62 -4.59
CA GLY A 229 7.87 -14.62 -5.35
C GLY A 229 8.70 -14.00 -6.46
N TRP A 230 8.16 -13.86 -7.67
CA TRP A 230 8.78 -13.14 -8.78
C TRP A 230 7.73 -12.48 -9.69
N LEU A 231 8.17 -11.56 -10.55
CA LEU A 231 7.36 -10.93 -11.58
C LEU A 231 7.53 -11.65 -12.92
N ASP A 232 6.41 -11.87 -13.59
CA ASP A 232 6.34 -12.36 -14.96
C ASP A 232 5.36 -11.48 -15.75
N GLN A 233 5.06 -11.84 -16.98
CA GLN A 233 4.12 -11.13 -17.84
C GLN A 233 2.97 -12.05 -18.28
N LEU A 234 1.79 -11.45 -18.42
CA LEU A 234 0.60 -12.07 -18.97
C LEU A 234 0.00 -11.13 -20.02
N ASP A 235 -0.49 -11.67 -21.13
CA ASP A 235 -1.21 -10.86 -22.12
C ASP A 235 -2.71 -10.78 -21.78
N LEU A 236 -3.21 -9.55 -21.59
CA LEU A 236 -4.63 -9.26 -21.36
C LEU A 236 -5.19 -8.46 -22.55
N ASP A 237 -5.79 -9.17 -23.51
CA ASP A 237 -6.39 -8.59 -24.72
C ASP A 237 -5.40 -7.81 -25.61
N GLY A 238 -4.17 -8.35 -25.78
CA GLY A 238 -3.10 -7.72 -26.55
C GLY A 238 -2.34 -6.64 -25.78
N VAL A 239 -2.63 -6.48 -24.49
CA VAL A 239 -1.95 -5.53 -23.59
C VAL A 239 -1.11 -6.33 -22.58
N PRO A 240 0.22 -6.12 -22.53
CA PRO A 240 1.06 -6.78 -21.55
C PRO A 240 0.71 -6.30 -20.14
N ALA A 241 0.45 -7.26 -19.26
CA ALA A 241 0.11 -7.04 -17.86
C ALA A 241 1.13 -7.75 -16.96
N ALA A 242 1.49 -7.09 -15.86
CA ALA A 242 2.34 -7.67 -14.84
C ALA A 242 1.66 -8.86 -14.15
N LEU A 243 2.37 -9.98 -14.06
CA LEU A 243 1.92 -11.19 -13.39
C LEU A 243 2.78 -11.42 -12.14
N TRP A 244 2.17 -11.34 -10.96
CA TRP A 244 2.84 -11.73 -9.72
C TRP A 244 2.71 -13.23 -9.53
N VAL A 245 3.84 -13.93 -9.50
CA VAL A 245 3.90 -15.37 -9.26
C VAL A 245 4.45 -15.62 -7.88
N HIS A 246 3.79 -16.50 -7.12
CA HIS A 246 4.28 -16.91 -5.80
C HIS A 246 3.65 -18.24 -5.35
N GLU A 247 4.12 -18.79 -4.23
CA GLU A 247 3.74 -20.13 -3.77
C GLU A 247 2.24 -20.39 -3.59
N GLY A 248 1.41 -19.36 -3.40
CA GLY A 248 -0.03 -19.59 -3.24
C GLY A 248 -0.89 -18.98 -4.32
N GLY A 249 -0.34 -18.74 -5.52
CA GLY A 249 -1.14 -18.36 -6.66
C GLY A 249 -0.44 -17.52 -7.71
N LEU A 250 -1.24 -17.11 -8.68
CA LEU A 250 -0.90 -16.11 -9.67
C LEU A 250 -1.81 -14.90 -9.47
N SER A 251 -1.30 -13.69 -9.61
CA SER A 251 -2.09 -12.47 -9.45
C SER A 251 -1.79 -11.47 -10.55
N VAL A 252 -2.81 -10.72 -10.97
CA VAL A 252 -2.70 -9.62 -11.93
C VAL A 252 -3.38 -8.39 -11.35
N ALA A 253 -2.82 -7.22 -11.60
CA ALA A 253 -3.36 -5.94 -11.12
C ALA A 253 -3.81 -5.06 -12.27
N VAL A 254 -4.87 -4.29 -12.02
CA VAL A 254 -5.45 -3.34 -12.96
C VAL A 254 -5.55 -2.00 -12.25
N GLU A 255 -4.94 -0.97 -12.81
CA GLU A 255 -5.12 0.40 -12.34
C GLU A 255 -6.52 0.90 -12.69
N VAL A 256 -7.13 1.53 -11.70
CA VAL A 256 -8.50 2.01 -11.76
C VAL A 256 -8.48 3.52 -11.62
N THR A 257 -8.98 4.20 -12.64
CA THR A 257 -9.14 5.66 -12.64
C THR A 257 -10.61 6.00 -12.86
N ALA A 258 -11.13 6.95 -12.08
CA ALA A 258 -12.45 7.51 -12.34
C ALA A 258 -12.47 8.13 -13.74
N THR A 259 -13.43 7.74 -14.56
CA THR A 259 -13.64 8.35 -15.88
C THR A 259 -14.42 9.64 -15.67
N ALA A 260 -13.76 10.66 -15.11
CA ALA A 260 -14.40 11.95 -14.92
C ALA A 260 -14.42 12.67 -16.26
N ASP A 261 -15.59 12.73 -16.90
CA ASP A 261 -15.85 13.60 -18.06
C ASP A 261 -15.77 15.10 -17.69
N ARG A 262 -15.51 15.42 -16.40
CA ARG A 262 -15.28 16.76 -15.87
C ARG A 262 -14.22 16.76 -14.76
N PRO A 263 -13.00 17.26 -15.02
CA PRO A 263 -11.88 17.21 -14.06
C PRO A 263 -12.07 18.07 -12.79
N TYR A 264 -13.09 18.93 -12.76
CA TYR A 264 -13.35 19.85 -11.63
C TYR A 264 -14.46 19.40 -10.69
N LEU A 265 -15.23 18.36 -11.06
CA LEU A 265 -16.21 17.75 -10.17
C LEU A 265 -15.61 16.46 -9.63
N THR A 266 -14.96 16.55 -8.48
CA THR A 266 -14.46 15.42 -7.69
C THR A 266 -15.63 14.58 -7.16
N ARG A 267 -16.45 14.00 -8.05
CA ARG A 267 -17.31 12.89 -7.67
C ARG A 267 -16.39 11.69 -7.53
N SER A 268 -16.15 11.30 -6.27
CA SER A 268 -15.62 9.99 -5.91
C SER A 268 -16.45 8.95 -6.65
N THR A 269 -15.95 8.44 -7.78
CA THR A 269 -16.63 7.38 -8.52
C THR A 269 -16.56 6.16 -7.64
N ALA A 270 -17.72 5.76 -7.09
CA ALA A 270 -17.80 4.63 -6.19
C ALA A 270 -17.43 3.37 -6.98
N LEU A 271 -16.36 2.71 -6.57
CA LEU A 271 -16.05 1.36 -7.04
C LEU A 271 -17.25 0.45 -6.74
N PRO A 272 -17.61 -0.47 -7.67
CA PRO A 272 -18.57 -1.51 -7.37
C PRO A 272 -18.16 -2.27 -6.09
N PRO A 273 -19.12 -2.76 -5.30
CA PRO A 273 -18.80 -3.50 -4.09
C PRO A 273 -17.89 -4.70 -4.43
N ILE A 274 -16.86 -4.92 -3.61
CA ILE A 274 -15.81 -5.92 -3.86
C ILE A 274 -16.38 -7.33 -4.08
N THR A 275 -17.50 -7.63 -3.42
CA THR A 275 -18.26 -8.89 -3.54
C THR A 275 -18.88 -9.10 -4.92
N SER A 276 -19.27 -8.02 -5.60
CA SER A 276 -19.82 -8.07 -6.97
C SER A 276 -18.74 -8.24 -8.05
N LEU A 277 -17.51 -7.83 -7.73
CA LEU A 277 -16.36 -8.00 -8.63
C LEU A 277 -15.75 -9.39 -8.50
N LEU A 278 -15.96 -10.07 -7.37
CA LEU A 278 -15.45 -11.42 -7.16
C LEU A 278 -16.03 -12.36 -8.24
N PRO A 279 -15.18 -13.12 -8.96
CA PRO A 279 -15.65 -14.17 -9.87
C PRO A 279 -16.52 -15.18 -9.13
N ALA A 280 -17.49 -15.77 -9.84
CA ALA A 280 -18.22 -16.90 -9.29
C ALA A 280 -17.25 -18.07 -9.08
N ALA A 281 -17.55 -18.94 -8.10
CA ALA A 281 -16.91 -20.24 -8.07
C ALA A 281 -17.49 -21.01 -9.27
N ASP A 282 -16.71 -21.10 -10.34
CA ASP A 282 -17.08 -21.91 -11.50
C ASP A 282 -17.06 -23.39 -11.07
N GLU A 283 -17.82 -24.27 -11.72
CA GLU A 283 -17.92 -25.71 -11.37
C GLU A 283 -16.56 -26.43 -11.38
N GLY A 284 -15.54 -25.85 -12.01
CA GLY A 284 -14.15 -26.32 -12.02
C GLY A 284 -13.36 -26.11 -10.72
N GLY A 285 -13.96 -25.53 -9.68
CA GLY A 285 -13.33 -25.45 -8.34
C GLY A 285 -12.21 -24.42 -8.18
N THR A 286 -11.87 -23.65 -9.23
CA THR A 286 -10.86 -22.60 -9.18
C THR A 286 -11.25 -21.51 -8.18
N ARG A 287 -10.35 -21.23 -7.23
CA ARG A 287 -10.61 -20.27 -6.15
C ARG A 287 -9.95 -18.93 -6.44
N PHE A 288 -10.75 -17.87 -6.40
CA PHE A 288 -10.29 -16.51 -6.62
C PHE A 288 -10.29 -15.68 -5.35
N THR A 289 -9.33 -14.77 -5.29
CA THR A 289 -9.24 -13.69 -4.30
C THR A 289 -9.16 -12.37 -5.04
N LEU A 290 -9.97 -11.40 -4.63
CA LEU A 290 -9.95 -10.06 -5.19
C LEU A 290 -9.51 -9.06 -4.13
N GLN A 291 -8.61 -8.16 -4.49
CA GLN A 291 -8.01 -7.20 -3.58
C GLN A 291 -8.09 -5.80 -4.18
N VAL A 292 -8.69 -4.87 -3.44
CA VAL A 292 -8.69 -3.44 -3.76
C VAL A 292 -7.56 -2.79 -2.98
N LEU A 293 -6.74 -2.04 -3.69
CA LEU A 293 -5.53 -1.39 -3.22
C LEU A 293 -5.70 0.11 -3.40
N GLU A 294 -5.63 0.89 -2.33
CA GLU A 294 -5.70 2.37 -2.37
C GLU A 294 -4.42 2.93 -1.76
N GLN A 295 -3.59 3.56 -2.59
CA GLN A 295 -2.42 4.29 -2.13
C GLN A 295 -2.79 5.75 -1.97
N THR A 296 -2.52 6.30 -0.79
CA THR A 296 -2.68 7.71 -0.50
C THR A 296 -1.30 8.32 -0.33
N HIS A 297 -0.97 9.28 -1.19
CA HIS A 297 0.25 10.08 -1.12
C HIS A 297 -0.10 11.45 -0.55
N PRO A 298 0.56 11.92 0.52
CA PRO A 298 0.40 13.29 0.97
C PRO A 298 0.89 14.23 -0.14
N ALA A 299 0.17 15.30 -0.43
CA ALA A 299 0.67 16.33 -1.34
C ALA A 299 1.94 16.92 -0.73
N GLY A 300 3.02 16.94 -1.51
CA GLY A 300 4.29 17.52 -1.16
C GLY A 300 4.23 19.05 -1.12
N LEU A 301 3.42 19.62 -0.23
CA LEU A 301 3.37 21.07 -0.01
C LEU A 301 4.68 21.62 0.59
N GLY A 302 5.64 20.74 0.94
CA GLY A 302 6.86 21.12 1.66
C GLY A 302 6.56 21.54 3.10
N GLU A 303 7.59 21.94 3.84
CA GLU A 303 7.44 22.54 5.19
C GLU A 303 7.43 24.09 5.15
N GLY A 304 7.16 24.65 3.97
CA GLY A 304 7.20 26.10 3.76
C GLY A 304 5.98 26.83 4.33
N PRO A 305 6.04 28.17 4.42
CA PRO A 305 4.91 29.01 4.83
C PRO A 305 3.64 28.74 4.02
N ALA A 306 3.78 28.43 2.72
CA ALA A 306 2.66 28.07 1.86
C ALA A 306 1.95 26.77 2.31
N ALA A 307 2.69 25.78 2.83
CA ALA A 307 2.11 24.55 3.37
C ALA A 307 1.34 24.81 4.67
N LEU A 308 1.89 25.67 5.53
CA LEU A 308 1.22 26.10 6.77
C LEU A 308 -0.05 26.88 6.46
N SER A 309 0.02 27.90 5.59
CA SER A 309 -1.15 28.66 5.16
C SER A 309 -2.20 27.77 4.50
N TYR A 310 -1.78 26.79 3.69
CA TYR A 310 -2.72 25.84 3.10
C TYR A 310 -3.38 24.96 4.17
N ARG A 311 -2.62 24.45 5.15
CA ARG A 311 -3.18 23.69 6.29
C ARG A 311 -4.12 24.56 7.12
N GLU A 312 -3.77 25.80 7.43
CA GLU A 312 -4.63 26.73 8.19
C GLU A 312 -5.94 27.00 7.44
N LEU A 313 -5.88 27.24 6.13
CA LEU A 313 -7.06 27.46 5.28
C LEU A 313 -7.93 26.21 5.12
N THR A 314 -7.34 25.02 5.19
CA THR A 314 -8.05 23.74 5.01
C THR A 314 -8.35 23.03 6.32
N GLY A 315 -8.17 23.71 7.47
CA GLY A 315 -8.40 23.10 8.79
C GLY A 315 -7.51 21.87 9.05
N GLY A 316 -6.32 21.83 8.46
CA GLY A 316 -5.33 20.76 8.57
C GLY A 316 -5.42 19.69 7.48
N ALA A 317 -6.38 19.78 6.54
CA ALA A 317 -6.54 18.79 5.48
C ALA A 317 -5.51 18.99 4.36
N VAL A 318 -4.39 18.24 4.43
CA VAL A 318 -3.40 18.20 3.35
C VAL A 318 -4.04 17.51 2.14
N PRO A 319 -3.97 18.10 0.93
CA PRO A 319 -4.44 17.43 -0.29
C PRO A 319 -3.70 16.11 -0.41
N ALA A 320 -4.39 15.05 -0.79
CA ALA A 320 -3.76 13.76 -0.96
C ALA A 320 -4.08 13.21 -2.33
N ALA A 321 -3.06 12.83 -3.08
CA ALA A 321 -3.26 12.10 -4.32
C ALA A 321 -3.58 10.65 -3.97
N THR A 322 -4.64 10.11 -4.57
CA THR A 322 -5.01 8.70 -4.37
C THR A 322 -4.88 7.96 -5.69
N ARG A 323 -4.25 6.78 -5.64
CA ARG A 323 -4.23 5.82 -6.75
C ARG A 323 -4.90 4.54 -6.29
N CYS A 324 -5.66 3.91 -7.19
CA CYS A 324 -6.38 2.70 -6.88
C CYS A 324 -6.07 1.59 -7.86
N TRP A 325 -5.87 0.37 -7.36
CA TRP A 325 -5.72 -0.83 -8.15
C TRP A 325 -6.70 -1.90 -7.67
N VAL A 326 -7.12 -2.73 -8.62
CA VAL A 326 -7.84 -3.98 -8.34
C VAL A 326 -6.93 -5.11 -8.76
N ALA A 327 -6.50 -5.92 -7.80
CA ALA A 327 -5.74 -7.13 -8.02
C ALA A 327 -6.65 -8.35 -7.94
N LEU A 328 -6.51 -9.25 -8.89
CA LEU A 328 -7.20 -10.53 -8.93
C LEU A 328 -6.15 -11.63 -8.82
N GLN A 329 -6.31 -12.51 -7.84
CA GLN A 329 -5.48 -13.67 -7.62
C GLN A 329 -6.28 -14.94 -7.86
N VAL A 330 -5.69 -15.87 -8.60
CA VAL A 330 -6.10 -17.27 -8.60
C VAL A 330 -5.24 -18.03 -7.60
N LEU A 331 -5.88 -18.76 -6.68
CA LEU A 331 -5.20 -19.56 -5.67
C LEU A 331 -4.74 -20.88 -6.27
N ARG A 332 -3.54 -21.31 -5.90
CA ARG A 332 -2.96 -22.60 -6.32
C ARG A 332 -3.38 -23.72 -5.35
N GLY A 333 -4.04 -24.75 -5.86
CA GLY A 333 -4.23 -26.06 -5.26
C GLY A 333 -3.03 -27.00 -5.49
N SER A 334 -3.06 -28.19 -4.89
CA SER A 334 -1.97 -29.17 -5.02
C SER A 334 -1.80 -29.71 -6.43
N ASP A 335 -2.91 -29.83 -7.17
CA ASP A 335 -2.96 -30.55 -8.44
C ASP A 335 -3.06 -29.58 -9.65
N ASP A 336 -2.97 -28.26 -9.39
CA ASP A 336 -3.21 -27.25 -10.41
C ASP A 336 -1.97 -26.98 -11.28
N GLU A 337 -2.12 -27.19 -12.58
CA GLU A 337 -1.09 -26.82 -13.56
C GLU A 337 -1.01 -25.30 -13.73
N THR A 338 0.22 -24.78 -13.86
CA THR A 338 0.43 -23.32 -13.97
C THR A 338 -0.19 -22.72 -15.25
N ALA A 339 -0.26 -23.50 -16.34
CA ALA A 339 -0.87 -23.06 -17.60
C ALA A 339 -2.39 -22.86 -17.46
N ASP A 340 -3.05 -23.78 -16.77
CA ASP A 340 -4.49 -23.70 -16.51
C ASP A 340 -4.82 -22.51 -15.62
N LEU A 341 -4.05 -22.31 -14.53
CA LEU A 341 -4.18 -21.15 -13.66
C LEU A 341 -4.00 -19.82 -14.42
N ARG A 342 -3.09 -19.76 -15.40
CA ARG A 342 -2.91 -18.57 -16.24
C ARG A 342 -4.14 -18.30 -17.11
N THR A 343 -4.71 -19.35 -17.69
CA THR A 343 -5.90 -19.27 -18.54
C THR A 343 -7.11 -18.81 -17.74
N ASP A 344 -7.32 -19.41 -16.56
CA ASP A 344 -8.38 -19.04 -15.63
C ASP A 344 -8.25 -17.60 -15.14
N LEU A 345 -7.04 -17.20 -14.75
CA LEU A 345 -6.77 -15.83 -14.32
C LEU A 345 -7.04 -14.82 -15.44
N THR A 346 -6.63 -15.14 -16.68
CA THR A 346 -6.87 -14.28 -17.86
C THR A 346 -8.35 -14.07 -18.10
N ASN A 347 -9.12 -15.16 -18.09
CA ASN A 347 -10.57 -15.12 -18.30
C ASN A 347 -11.28 -14.36 -17.18
N ALA A 348 -10.91 -14.60 -15.93
CA ALA A 348 -11.48 -13.91 -14.78
C ALA A 348 -11.09 -12.41 -14.76
N ALA A 349 -9.85 -12.06 -15.09
CA ALA A 349 -9.40 -10.67 -15.19
C ALA A 349 -10.15 -9.90 -16.28
N ARG A 350 -10.35 -10.50 -17.46
CA ARG A 350 -11.19 -9.94 -18.53
C ARG A 350 -12.61 -9.65 -18.05
N ARG A 351 -13.22 -10.58 -17.30
CA ARG A 351 -14.57 -10.40 -16.72
C ARG A 351 -14.59 -9.23 -15.74
N VAL A 352 -13.58 -9.10 -14.86
CA VAL A 352 -13.47 -7.98 -13.90
C VAL A 352 -13.28 -6.65 -14.62
N VAL A 353 -12.37 -6.56 -15.60
CA VAL A 353 -12.15 -5.34 -16.40
C VAL A 353 -13.43 -4.91 -17.12
N ARG A 354 -14.16 -5.85 -17.73
CA ARG A 354 -15.45 -5.57 -18.37
C ARG A 354 -16.49 -5.05 -17.38
N ARG A 355 -16.57 -5.63 -16.17
CA ARG A 355 -17.48 -5.17 -15.11
C ARG A 355 -17.14 -3.75 -14.64
N LEU A 356 -15.85 -3.44 -14.44
CA LEU A 356 -15.39 -2.10 -14.08
C LEU A 356 -15.73 -1.07 -15.17
N ARG A 357 -15.48 -1.39 -16.45
CA ARG A 357 -15.85 -0.54 -17.58
C ARG A 357 -17.35 -0.31 -17.67
N LYS A 358 -18.16 -1.36 -17.46
CA LYS A 358 -19.63 -1.25 -17.41
C LYS A 358 -20.10 -0.32 -16.28
N ALA A 359 -19.35 -0.24 -15.19
CA ALA A 359 -19.60 0.68 -14.07
C ALA A 359 -19.08 2.11 -14.32
N GLY A 360 -18.60 2.44 -15.52
CA GLY A 360 -18.09 3.77 -15.87
C GLY A 360 -16.65 4.02 -15.37
N VAL A 361 -15.92 2.98 -14.99
CA VAL A 361 -14.57 3.10 -14.43
C VAL A 361 -13.52 2.69 -15.45
N ARG A 362 -12.52 3.53 -15.68
CA ARG A 362 -11.40 3.21 -16.57
C ARG A 362 -10.51 2.19 -15.87
N ALA A 363 -10.31 1.06 -16.53
CA ALA A 363 -9.56 -0.07 -16.03
C ALA A 363 -8.44 -0.42 -17.03
N VAL A 364 -7.19 -0.18 -16.62
CA VAL A 364 -5.98 -0.38 -17.43
C VAL A 364 -5.10 -1.43 -16.74
N PRO A 365 -4.75 -2.55 -17.40
CA PRO A 365 -3.81 -3.52 -16.82
C PRO A 365 -2.51 -2.84 -16.39
N LEU A 366 -1.97 -3.21 -15.23
CA LEU A 366 -0.73 -2.64 -14.73
C LEU A 366 0.44 -3.19 -15.56
N ALA A 367 1.22 -2.32 -16.19
CA ALA A 367 2.35 -2.71 -17.03
C ALA A 367 3.47 -3.36 -16.19
N PRO A 368 4.26 -4.29 -16.77
CA PRO A 368 5.40 -4.93 -16.09
C PRO A 368 6.39 -3.91 -15.48
N GLU A 369 6.68 -2.82 -16.20
CA GLU A 369 7.63 -1.79 -15.79
C GLU A 369 7.10 -0.97 -14.61
N ASP A 370 5.80 -0.67 -14.61
CA ASP A 370 5.11 0.02 -13.51
C ASP A 370 5.04 -0.87 -12.26
N ALA A 371 4.86 -2.18 -12.45
CA ALA A 371 4.90 -3.15 -11.35
C ALA A 371 6.29 -3.24 -10.71
N VAL A 372 7.36 -3.28 -11.53
CA VAL A 372 8.75 -3.23 -11.06
C VAL A 372 8.98 -1.93 -10.29
N THR A 373 8.60 -0.78 -10.87
CA THR A 373 8.78 0.53 -10.24
C THR A 373 8.02 0.65 -8.92
N GLY A 374 6.76 0.21 -8.90
CA GLY A 374 5.92 0.22 -7.71
C GLY A 374 6.47 -0.67 -6.58
N LEU A 375 7.07 -1.82 -6.93
CA LEU A 375 7.70 -2.70 -5.96
C LEU A 375 9.02 -2.12 -5.43
N LEU A 376 9.85 -1.56 -6.31
CA LEU A 376 11.09 -0.87 -5.93
C LEU A 376 10.83 0.36 -5.07
N GLY A 377 9.66 0.99 -5.19
CA GLY A 377 9.22 2.06 -4.28
C GLY A 377 9.17 1.67 -2.80
N LEU A 378 9.18 0.37 -2.45
CA LEU A 378 9.36 -0.08 -1.07
C LEU A 378 10.77 0.18 -0.52
N LEU A 379 11.77 0.34 -1.39
CA LEU A 379 13.15 0.68 -1.03
C LEU A 379 13.29 2.18 -0.76
N GLY A 380 12.40 2.98 -1.34
CA GLY A 380 12.32 4.43 -1.22
C GLY A 380 12.53 5.21 -2.50
N ASP A 381 12.50 6.54 -2.37
CA ASP A 381 12.67 7.48 -3.48
C ASP A 381 14.13 7.62 -3.95
N ALA A 382 15.08 7.16 -3.13
CA ALA A 382 16.49 7.14 -3.48
C ALA A 382 16.86 5.84 -4.20
N PRO A 383 17.80 5.85 -5.16
CA PRO A 383 18.33 4.63 -5.74
C PRO A 383 18.81 3.71 -4.62
N ALA A 384 18.34 2.46 -4.66
CA ALA A 384 18.65 1.49 -3.61
C ALA A 384 20.18 1.43 -3.43
N PRO A 385 20.69 1.66 -2.21
CA PRO A 385 22.12 1.59 -2.01
C PRO A 385 22.60 0.17 -2.35
N PRO A 386 23.80 0.01 -2.93
CA PRO A 386 24.37 -1.31 -3.16
C PRO A 386 24.40 -2.09 -1.84
N GLY A 387 23.91 -3.34 -1.87
CA GLY A 387 23.74 -4.16 -0.67
C GLY A 387 22.51 -3.80 0.19
N ALA A 388 21.51 -3.12 -0.39
CA ALA A 388 20.23 -2.91 0.26
C ALA A 388 19.70 -4.23 0.85
N ALA A 389 19.16 -4.17 2.07
CA ALA A 389 18.65 -5.35 2.74
C ALA A 389 17.22 -5.10 3.21
N THR A 390 16.41 -6.15 3.15
CA THR A 390 15.14 -6.18 3.87
C THR A 390 15.42 -6.61 5.31
N ARG A 391 14.72 -5.99 6.26
CA ARG A 391 14.82 -6.31 7.67
C ARG A 391 13.45 -6.27 8.33
N GLU A 392 13.06 -7.38 8.96
CA GLU A 392 11.91 -7.42 9.84
C GLU A 392 12.33 -7.16 11.29
N ARG A 393 11.74 -6.14 11.90
CA ARG A 393 11.74 -5.90 13.35
C ARG A 393 10.36 -6.22 13.90
N TRP A 394 10.25 -6.34 15.22
CA TRP A 394 8.98 -6.65 15.87
C TRP A 394 7.86 -5.69 15.47
N ALA A 395 8.09 -4.39 15.53
CA ALA A 395 7.07 -3.37 15.26
C ALA A 395 7.13 -2.74 13.86
N SER A 396 8.07 -3.15 13.01
CA SER A 396 8.21 -2.59 11.66
C SER A 396 8.97 -3.51 10.71
N TRP A 397 8.71 -3.37 9.42
CA TRP A 397 9.55 -3.93 8.36
C TRP A 397 10.31 -2.79 7.67
N SER A 398 11.50 -3.03 7.14
CA SER A 398 12.25 -2.02 6.38
C SER A 398 12.90 -2.64 5.17
N ALA A 399 13.03 -1.88 4.10
CA ALA A 399 13.84 -2.23 2.95
C ALA A 399 14.52 -0.97 2.41
N GLY A 400 15.83 -1.05 2.19
CA GLY A 400 16.62 0.14 1.88
C GLY A 400 16.50 1.19 3.00
N THR A 401 16.11 2.40 2.64
CA THR A 401 15.96 3.54 3.58
C THR A 401 14.56 3.67 4.16
N HIS A 402 13.57 2.94 3.62
CA HIS A 402 12.18 3.04 4.04
C HIS A 402 11.83 2.05 5.14
N ARG A 403 11.04 2.54 6.11
CA ARG A 403 10.46 1.74 7.18
C ARG A 403 8.94 1.68 6.98
N CYS A 404 8.40 0.49 6.87
CA CYS A 404 6.97 0.25 6.83
C CYS A 404 6.45 -0.24 8.18
N VAL A 405 5.28 0.25 8.57
CA VAL A 405 4.50 -0.30 9.68
C VAL A 405 3.14 -0.70 9.14
N THR A 406 2.69 -1.88 9.55
CA THR A 406 1.46 -2.48 9.06
C THR A 406 0.49 -2.74 10.20
N ALA A 407 -0.79 -2.58 9.91
CA ALA A 407 -1.90 -2.83 10.82
C ALA A 407 -3.02 -3.56 10.07
N ALA A 408 -3.80 -4.37 10.78
CA ALA A 408 -4.97 -5.04 10.25
C ALA A 408 -6.22 -4.65 11.03
N LEU A 409 -7.34 -4.50 10.33
CA LEU A 409 -8.63 -4.29 10.98
C LEU A 409 -9.15 -5.62 11.51
N ASP A 410 -9.39 -5.66 12.81
CA ASP A 410 -10.07 -6.74 13.49
C ASP A 410 -11.53 -6.31 13.68
N LEU A 411 -12.41 -6.76 12.77
CA LEU A 411 -13.84 -6.49 12.80
C LEU A 411 -14.57 -7.81 13.13
N PRO A 412 -15.36 -7.87 14.22
CA PRO A 412 -16.14 -9.06 14.54
C PRO A 412 -17.09 -9.44 13.41
N ALA A 413 -17.28 -10.75 13.17
CA ALA A 413 -18.15 -11.23 12.08
C ALA A 413 -19.59 -10.70 12.19
N ASP A 414 -20.09 -10.56 13.42
CA ASP A 414 -21.44 -10.03 13.71
C ASP A 414 -21.61 -8.55 13.31
N HIS A 415 -20.51 -7.86 13.01
CA HIS A 415 -20.46 -6.44 12.65
C HIS A 415 -19.93 -6.25 11.21
N ALA A 416 -20.04 -7.26 10.35
CA ALA A 416 -19.57 -7.17 8.97
C ALA A 416 -20.24 -6.02 8.18
N ASP A 417 -21.49 -5.68 8.52
CA ASP A 417 -22.24 -4.57 7.91
C ASP A 417 -21.64 -3.19 8.22
N ASP A 418 -20.83 -3.07 9.28
CA ASP A 418 -20.13 -1.82 9.64
C ASP A 418 -18.84 -1.59 8.82
N LEU A 419 -18.43 -2.57 8.02
CA LEU A 419 -17.21 -2.50 7.21
C LEU A 419 -17.16 -1.23 6.32
N PRO A 420 -18.22 -0.83 5.59
CA PRO A 420 -18.18 0.39 4.77
C PRO A 420 -17.89 1.65 5.59
N ALA A 421 -18.47 1.78 6.78
CA ALA A 421 -18.23 2.89 7.69
C ALA A 421 -16.79 2.89 8.22
N ALA A 422 -16.30 1.71 8.65
CA ALA A 422 -14.92 1.55 9.09
C ALA A 422 -13.92 1.89 7.97
N LEU A 423 -14.19 1.48 6.73
CA LEU A 423 -13.35 1.81 5.57
C LEU A 423 -13.37 3.31 5.24
N ALA A 424 -14.53 3.98 5.35
CA ALA A 424 -14.62 5.43 5.16
C ALA A 424 -13.76 6.17 6.21
N GLU A 425 -13.85 5.76 7.48
CA GLU A 425 -13.03 6.30 8.56
C GLU A 425 -11.53 6.05 8.34
N LEU A 426 -11.14 4.84 7.94
CA LEU A 426 -9.74 4.50 7.63
C LEU A 426 -9.18 5.35 6.49
N ARG A 427 -9.95 5.57 5.43
CA ARG A 427 -9.54 6.45 4.32
C ARG A 427 -9.37 7.90 4.79
N GLY A 428 -10.26 8.38 5.66
CA GLY A 428 -10.12 9.70 6.29
C GLY A 428 -8.81 9.81 7.08
N ARG A 429 -8.54 8.83 7.95
CA ARG A 429 -7.30 8.75 8.75
C ARG A 429 -6.05 8.65 7.86
N ALA A 430 -6.10 7.85 6.80
CA ALA A 430 -5.01 7.70 5.84
C ALA A 430 -4.65 9.04 5.17
N ARG A 431 -5.66 9.78 4.71
CA ARG A 431 -5.49 11.12 4.08
C ARG A 431 -4.97 12.16 5.08
N ALA A 432 -5.45 12.11 6.32
CA ALA A 432 -5.01 13.03 7.38
C ALA A 432 -3.64 12.68 7.98
N SER A 433 -3.08 11.50 7.69
CA SER A 433 -1.88 10.99 8.38
C SER A 433 -0.59 11.73 8.02
N GLY A 434 -0.56 12.45 6.90
CA GLY A 434 0.65 13.12 6.40
C GLY A 434 1.76 12.18 5.92
N VAL A 435 1.53 10.86 5.90
CA VAL A 435 2.48 9.85 5.43
C VAL A 435 1.88 9.05 4.28
N THR A 436 2.72 8.48 3.43
CA THR A 436 2.26 7.60 2.36
C THR A 436 1.66 6.33 2.96
N THR A 437 0.41 6.05 2.62
CA THR A 437 -0.31 4.87 3.12
C THR A 437 -0.81 4.00 1.98
N MET A 438 -0.92 2.71 2.24
CA MET A 438 -1.48 1.70 1.36
C MET A 438 -2.57 0.94 2.09
N LEU A 439 -3.82 1.17 1.72
CA LEU A 439 -4.97 0.44 2.25
C LEU A 439 -5.32 -0.70 1.30
N ALA A 440 -5.29 -1.93 1.80
CA ALA A 440 -5.67 -3.14 1.08
C ALA A 440 -6.95 -3.73 1.67
N VAL A 441 -7.95 -3.95 0.83
CA VAL A 441 -9.21 -4.63 1.15
C VAL A 441 -9.29 -5.86 0.28
N ALA A 442 -9.13 -7.05 0.86
CA ALA A 442 -9.20 -8.32 0.16
C ALA A 442 -10.50 -9.05 0.47
N ALA A 443 -11.07 -9.71 -0.54
CA ALA A 443 -12.25 -10.56 -0.42
C ALA A 443 -12.01 -11.89 -1.14
N ARG A 444 -12.49 -12.99 -0.57
CA ARG A 444 -12.52 -14.31 -1.22
C ARG A 444 -13.75 -15.07 -0.79
N ARG A 445 -14.21 -16.00 -1.62
CA ARG A 445 -15.30 -16.91 -1.28
C ARG A 445 -14.74 -18.16 -0.62
N GLY A 446 -15.25 -18.51 0.55
CA GLY A 446 -14.98 -19.78 1.21
C GLY A 446 -15.74 -20.93 0.55
N ASP A 447 -15.39 -22.16 0.92
CA ASP A 447 -16.05 -23.39 0.42
C ASP A 447 -17.52 -23.47 0.88
N ASP A 448 -17.86 -22.75 1.96
CA ASP A 448 -19.20 -22.55 2.51
C ASP A 448 -20.01 -21.47 1.75
N GLY A 449 -19.43 -20.87 0.71
CA GLY A 449 -20.03 -19.75 -0.03
C GLY A 449 -19.93 -18.40 0.70
N VAL A 450 -19.46 -18.37 1.94
CA VAL A 450 -19.32 -17.15 2.74
C VAL A 450 -18.14 -16.34 2.23
N VAL A 451 -18.32 -15.03 2.10
CA VAL A 451 -17.23 -14.13 1.68
C VAL A 451 -16.42 -13.73 2.91
N ASP A 452 -15.15 -14.13 2.94
CA ASP A 452 -14.18 -13.61 3.89
C ASP A 452 -13.67 -12.26 3.39
N VAL A 453 -13.62 -11.26 4.27
CA VAL A 453 -12.99 -9.96 3.97
C VAL A 453 -11.85 -9.69 4.94
N GLN A 454 -10.73 -9.18 4.43
CA GLN A 454 -9.57 -8.79 5.21
C GLN A 454 -9.11 -7.38 4.83
N VAL A 455 -8.89 -6.54 5.84
CA VAL A 455 -8.38 -5.17 5.65
C VAL A 455 -7.02 -5.01 6.30
N THR A 456 -6.04 -4.58 5.51
CA THR A 456 -4.67 -4.31 5.96
C THR A 456 -4.27 -2.91 5.53
N LEU A 457 -3.68 -2.14 6.44
CA LEU A 457 -3.10 -0.83 6.20
C LEU A 457 -1.57 -0.92 6.35
N ARG A 458 -0.83 -0.35 5.41
CA ARG A 458 0.62 -0.10 5.53
C ARG A 458 0.87 1.40 5.50
N ALA A 459 1.65 1.90 6.44
CA ALA A 459 2.22 3.24 6.40
C ALA A 459 3.71 3.15 6.07
N ALA A 460 4.17 3.93 5.09
CA ALA A 460 5.57 4.14 4.79
C ALA A 460 6.04 5.35 5.61
N LEU A 461 6.97 5.10 6.53
CA LEU A 461 7.50 6.09 7.47
C LEU A 461 8.91 6.48 7.04
N PRO A 462 9.21 7.79 6.98
CA PRO A 462 10.58 8.27 6.92
C PRO A 462 11.39 7.75 8.12
N GLY A 463 12.71 7.65 7.96
CA GLY A 463 13.59 7.16 9.02
C GLY A 463 13.41 7.93 10.34
N GLY A 464 13.14 7.21 11.43
CA GLY A 464 13.00 7.79 12.77
C GLY A 464 11.59 8.24 13.16
N THR A 465 10.64 8.29 12.22
CA THR A 465 9.24 8.64 12.52
C THR A 465 8.49 7.44 13.10
N ASP A 466 7.69 7.69 14.12
CA ASP A 466 6.74 6.71 14.65
C ASP A 466 5.44 6.69 13.86
N LEU A 467 4.69 5.61 13.98
CA LEU A 467 3.39 5.50 13.33
C LEU A 467 2.46 6.57 13.91
N PRO A 468 1.80 7.41 13.07
CA PRO A 468 0.82 8.38 13.54
C PRO A 468 -0.25 7.69 14.39
N ALA A 469 -0.55 8.25 15.57
CA ALA A 469 -1.47 7.64 16.54
C ALA A 469 -2.83 7.27 15.93
N GLY A 470 -3.32 8.09 14.99
CA GLY A 470 -4.59 7.87 14.27
C GLY A 470 -4.61 6.64 13.35
N LEU A 471 -3.47 6.02 13.04
CA LEU A 471 -3.37 4.80 12.23
C LEU A 471 -3.35 3.51 13.07
N THR A 472 -3.80 3.59 14.34
CA THR A 472 -4.10 2.43 15.20
C THR A 472 -5.31 2.72 16.09
N GLY A 473 -5.83 1.70 16.75
CA GLY A 473 -6.89 1.83 17.74
C GLY A 473 -8.29 1.57 17.19
N PRO A 474 -9.35 1.95 17.92
CA PRO A 474 -10.74 1.73 17.51
C PRO A 474 -11.03 2.39 16.16
N VAL A 475 -11.82 1.74 15.31
CA VAL A 475 -12.32 2.23 14.01
C VAL A 475 -13.72 1.67 13.81
N GLY A 476 -14.74 2.52 13.83
CA GLY A 476 -16.13 2.09 13.94
C GLY A 476 -16.34 1.09 15.09
N ARG A 477 -16.87 -0.10 14.78
CA ARG A 477 -17.03 -1.23 15.71
C ARG A 477 -15.83 -2.19 15.74
N GLY A 478 -14.82 -1.96 14.91
CA GLY A 478 -13.60 -2.75 14.85
C GLY A 478 -12.42 -2.08 15.56
N VAL A 479 -11.28 -2.76 15.52
CA VAL A 479 -10.01 -2.23 16.03
C VAL A 479 -8.92 -2.43 14.99
N LEU A 480 -8.28 -1.33 14.59
CA LEU A 480 -7.08 -1.36 13.76
C LEU A 480 -5.85 -1.67 14.62
N ARG A 481 -5.25 -2.83 14.40
CA ARG A 481 -4.18 -3.36 15.25
C ARG A 481 -2.89 -3.51 14.48
N ARG A 482 -1.80 -2.96 15.03
CA ARG A 482 -0.45 -3.14 14.48
C ARG A 482 -0.07 -4.63 14.45
N LEU A 483 0.50 -5.07 13.33
CA LEU A 483 0.88 -6.46 13.07
C LEU A 483 2.27 -6.80 13.65
N ASP A 484 2.42 -6.64 14.96
CA ASP A 484 3.69 -6.90 15.65
C ASP A 484 4.15 -8.35 15.44
N GLY A 485 5.41 -8.53 15.03
CA GLY A 485 6.01 -9.82 14.67
C GLY A 485 5.48 -10.43 13.37
N GLN A 486 4.66 -9.71 12.61
CA GLN A 486 4.05 -10.13 11.33
C GLN A 486 4.11 -9.00 10.28
N GLN A 487 5.09 -8.12 10.39
CA GLN A 487 5.18 -6.92 9.57
C GLN A 487 5.48 -7.28 8.12
N ARG A 488 6.29 -8.31 7.89
CA ARG A 488 6.55 -8.82 6.53
C ARG A 488 5.28 -9.36 5.88
N SER A 489 4.48 -10.13 6.61
CA SER A 489 3.17 -10.61 6.13
C SER A 489 2.22 -9.44 5.87
N GLY A 490 2.23 -8.41 6.71
CA GLY A 490 1.48 -7.17 6.49
C GLY A 490 1.89 -6.46 5.21
N VAL A 491 3.19 -6.35 4.93
CA VAL A 491 3.70 -5.77 3.69
C VAL A 491 3.22 -6.60 2.50
N ALA A 492 3.33 -7.93 2.56
CA ALA A 492 2.81 -8.84 1.52
C ALA A 492 1.31 -8.64 1.26
N ALA A 493 0.50 -8.47 2.32
CA ALA A 493 -0.94 -8.22 2.20
C ALA A 493 -1.31 -6.84 1.64
N THR A 494 -0.34 -5.95 1.46
CA THR A 494 -0.52 -4.64 0.80
C THR A 494 0.12 -4.57 -0.58
N LEU A 495 0.68 -5.68 -1.06
CA LEU A 495 1.06 -5.91 -2.45
C LEU A 495 -0.11 -6.59 -3.19
N PRO A 496 -0.15 -6.55 -4.54
CA PRO A 496 -1.20 -7.17 -5.35
C PRO A 496 -1.05 -8.70 -5.39
N LEU A 497 -1.10 -9.33 -4.22
CA LEU A 497 -0.88 -10.76 -3.97
C LEU A 497 -2.11 -11.44 -3.35
N GLY A 498 -3.27 -10.78 -3.41
CA GLY A 498 -4.55 -11.23 -2.87
C GLY A 498 -4.84 -10.79 -1.43
N GLY A 499 -3.91 -10.12 -0.75
CA GLY A 499 -4.18 -9.38 0.49
C GLY A 499 -4.51 -10.18 1.75
N PHE A 500 -4.59 -11.51 1.70
CA PHE A 500 -4.75 -12.34 2.89
C PHE A 500 -3.42 -12.54 3.62
N LEU A 501 -3.39 -12.24 4.93
CA LEU A 501 -2.19 -12.41 5.75
C LEU A 501 -1.82 -13.90 5.83
N ARG A 502 -0.61 -14.22 5.38
CA ARG A 502 0.00 -15.54 5.46
C ARG A 502 0.99 -15.60 6.62
#